data_AF-A0A653CP80-F1
#
_entry.id   AF-A0A653CP80-F1
#
_cell.length_a   1.000
_cell.length_b   1.000
_cell.length_c   1.000
_cell.angle_alpha   90.00
_cell.angle_beta   90.00
_cell.angle_gamma   90.00
#
_symmetry.space_group_name_H-M   'P 1'
#
loop_
_entity.id
_entity.type
_entity.pdbx_description
1 polymer ?
#
loop_
_entity_poly.entity_id
_entity_poly.type
_entity_poly.pdbx_seq_one_letter_code
_entity_poly.pdbx_strand_id
1 'polypeptide(L)'
;MGISPCLKKHFDELCLNSCLGLSSISYNDITPYNSADFIIKVPYAGKKLKWDILFDPDDFTFPPDFDFNDDCFLADPDLEILEQNAPSLENWNLDNPKMLAIILNEFLEYYKKLQIEKLKIENIYSRYYEEYEDLISGDHIKPEDVQVSVDSSNMIIFLIEIKLDLTALIEYCK
;
A
#
# COMPACT_ATOMS: atom_id res chain seq x y z
N MET A 1 -17.89 6.84 -18.24
CA MET A 1 -17.33 7.65 -17.13
C MET A 1 -15.85 7.37 -17.09
N GLY A 2 -15.01 8.41 -17.09
CA GLY A 2 -13.56 8.28 -17.21
C GLY A 2 -12.86 9.13 -16.16
N ILE A 3 -11.61 8.77 -15.87
CA ILE A 3 -10.73 9.49 -14.96
C ILE A 3 -10.50 10.91 -15.49
N SER A 4 -10.61 11.93 -14.64
CA SER A 4 -10.28 13.31 -15.00
C SER A 4 -8.85 13.38 -15.58
N PRO A 5 -8.60 14.16 -16.67
CA PRO A 5 -7.28 14.22 -17.30
C PRO A 5 -6.14 14.62 -16.35
N CYS A 6 -6.41 15.47 -15.35
CA CYS A 6 -5.42 15.89 -14.36
C CYS A 6 -5.03 14.76 -13.40
N LEU A 7 -5.97 13.88 -13.04
CA LEU A 7 -5.71 12.71 -12.20
C LEU A 7 -5.14 11.54 -13.01
N LYS A 8 -5.46 11.45 -14.30
CA LYS A 8 -5.01 10.36 -15.18
C LYS A 8 -3.50 10.15 -15.12
N LYS A 9 -2.70 11.22 -15.12
CA LYS A 9 -1.24 11.11 -15.03
C LYS A 9 -0.75 10.42 -13.74
N HIS A 10 -1.47 10.58 -12.62
CA HIS A 10 -1.15 9.93 -11.36
C HIS A 10 -1.46 8.44 -11.40
N PHE A 11 -2.61 8.06 -11.98
CA PHE A 11 -2.96 6.66 -12.18
C PHE A 11 -2.06 5.96 -13.21
N ASP A 12 -1.67 6.67 -14.28
CA ASP A 12 -0.72 6.16 -15.26
C ASP A 12 0.65 5.91 -14.61
N GLU A 13 1.15 6.86 -13.81
CA GLU A 13 2.40 6.69 -13.06
C GLU A 13 2.31 5.55 -12.04
N LEU A 14 1.19 5.45 -11.33
CA LEU A 14 0.93 4.40 -10.35
C LEU A 14 0.94 3.01 -10.98
N CYS A 15 0.30 2.83 -12.14
CA CYS A 15 0.15 1.52 -12.78
C CYS A 15 1.33 1.10 -13.65
N LEU A 16 2.06 2.06 -14.22
CA LEU A 16 3.09 1.76 -15.22
C LEU A 16 4.51 1.84 -14.65
N ASN A 17 4.75 2.71 -13.68
CA ASN A 17 6.10 3.09 -13.28
C ASN A 17 6.36 2.96 -11.77
N SER A 18 5.33 2.63 -10.98
CA SER A 18 5.43 2.57 -9.51
C SER A 18 5.17 1.16 -8.98
N CYS A 19 5.73 0.89 -7.80
CA CYS A 19 5.37 -0.26 -6.98
C CYS A 19 4.68 0.24 -5.71
N LEU A 20 3.75 -0.56 -5.20
CA LEU A 20 3.13 -0.41 -3.89
C LEU A 20 3.65 -1.54 -2.98
N GLY A 21 4.56 -1.20 -2.08
CA GLY A 21 5.38 -2.17 -1.35
C GLY A 21 6.11 -3.12 -2.31
N LEU A 22 5.86 -4.42 -2.17
CA LEU A 22 6.52 -5.48 -2.96
C LEU A 22 5.79 -5.84 -4.26
N SER A 23 4.77 -5.09 -4.68
CA SER A 23 3.94 -5.46 -5.84
C SER A 23 3.54 -4.25 -6.67
N SER A 24 3.42 -4.45 -7.98
CA SER A 24 2.82 -3.45 -8.87
C SER A 24 1.30 -3.58 -8.90
N ILE A 25 0.64 -2.48 -9.23
CA ILE A 25 -0.80 -2.42 -9.41
C ILE A 25 -1.14 -2.19 -10.89
N SER A 26 -2.28 -2.69 -11.35
CA SER A 26 -2.73 -2.53 -12.74
C SER A 26 -4.02 -1.71 -12.83
N TYR A 27 -4.38 -1.23 -14.03
CA TYR A 27 -5.67 -0.54 -14.23
C TYR A 27 -6.90 -1.41 -13.87
N ASN A 28 -6.78 -2.74 -13.90
CA ASN A 28 -7.88 -3.63 -13.50
C ASN A 28 -8.15 -3.59 -11.98
N ASP A 29 -7.21 -3.03 -11.22
CA ASP A 29 -7.31 -2.85 -9.77
C ASP A 29 -7.95 -1.51 -9.40
N ILE A 30 -8.19 -0.63 -10.38
CA ILE A 30 -8.79 0.68 -10.19
C ILE A 30 -10.20 0.69 -10.77
N THR A 31 -11.19 0.98 -9.93
CA THR A 31 -12.60 1.09 -10.35
C THR A 31 -13.11 2.50 -10.10
N PRO A 32 -13.31 3.32 -11.15
CA PRO A 32 -13.93 4.63 -10.98
C PRO A 32 -15.42 4.49 -10.69
N TYR A 33 -15.91 5.13 -9.62
CA TYR A 33 -17.36 5.31 -9.42
C TYR A 33 -17.87 6.51 -10.22
N ASN A 34 -17.10 7.59 -10.20
CA ASN A 34 -17.34 8.80 -10.96
C ASN A 34 -15.99 9.38 -11.44
N SER A 35 -15.93 10.69 -11.73
CA SER A 35 -14.71 11.35 -12.22
C SER A 35 -13.68 11.67 -11.13
N ALA A 36 -14.07 11.64 -9.86
CA ALA A 36 -13.28 12.04 -8.69
C ALA A 36 -13.15 10.90 -7.64
N ASP A 37 -14.05 9.92 -7.63
CA ASP A 37 -14.05 8.85 -6.63
C ASP A 37 -13.67 7.51 -7.25
N PHE A 38 -12.75 6.79 -6.59
CA PHE A 38 -12.15 5.57 -7.09
C PHE A 38 -12.03 4.51 -5.99
N ILE A 39 -12.30 3.26 -6.32
CA ILE A 39 -11.80 2.12 -5.55
C ILE A 39 -10.43 1.75 -6.11
N ILE A 40 -9.44 1.60 -5.23
CA ILE A 40 -8.16 0.97 -5.54
C ILE A 40 -8.04 -0.33 -4.77
N LYS A 41 -7.70 -1.41 -5.48
CA LYS A 41 -7.34 -2.71 -4.90
C LYS A 41 -5.83 -2.80 -4.74
N VAL A 42 -5.33 -2.31 -3.61
CA VAL A 42 -3.91 -2.23 -3.29
C VAL A 42 -3.35 -3.64 -2.98
N PRO A 43 -2.36 -4.14 -3.73
CA PRO A 43 -1.75 -5.43 -3.44
C PRO A 43 -0.89 -5.38 -2.18
N TYR A 44 -1.12 -6.29 -1.24
CA TYR A 44 -0.33 -6.37 -0.01
C TYR A 44 -0.38 -7.79 0.57
N ALA A 45 0.79 -8.35 0.90
CA ALA A 45 0.95 -9.70 1.47
C ALA A 45 0.16 -10.80 0.71
N GLY A 46 0.14 -10.73 -0.63
CA GLY A 46 -0.58 -11.69 -1.48
C GLY A 46 -2.11 -11.50 -1.52
N LYS A 47 -2.63 -10.48 -0.85
CA LYS A 47 -4.04 -10.07 -0.84
C LYS A 47 -4.22 -8.73 -1.57
N LYS A 48 -5.47 -8.29 -1.69
CA LYS A 48 -5.83 -6.97 -2.22
C LYS A 48 -6.66 -6.20 -1.18
N LEU A 49 -6.07 -5.17 -0.59
CA LEU A 49 -6.75 -4.24 0.29
C LEU A 49 -7.64 -3.33 -0.56
N LYS A 50 -8.88 -3.05 -0.13
CA LYS A 50 -9.82 -2.22 -0.88
C LYS A 50 -9.86 -0.83 -0.25
N TRP A 51 -9.25 0.15 -0.90
CA TRP A 51 -9.25 1.54 -0.43
C TRP A 51 -10.04 2.40 -1.39
N ASP A 52 -10.99 3.16 -0.85
CA ASP A 52 -11.70 4.20 -1.59
C ASP A 52 -10.90 5.51 -1.47
N ILE A 53 -10.72 6.17 -2.61
CA ILE A 53 -10.00 7.45 -2.73
C ILE A 53 -10.99 8.47 -3.25
N LEU A 54 -11.17 9.54 -2.49
CA LEU A 54 -12.17 10.56 -2.72
C LEU A 54 -11.46 11.88 -3.00
N PHE A 55 -11.60 12.40 -4.21
CA PHE A 55 -11.09 13.74 -4.53
C PHE A 55 -12.23 14.75 -4.49
N ASP A 56 -11.90 16.01 -4.21
CA ASP A 56 -12.85 17.10 -4.45
C ASP A 56 -13.07 17.23 -5.97
N PRO A 57 -14.31 17.00 -6.47
CA PRO A 57 -14.60 17.08 -7.91
C PRO A 57 -14.51 18.50 -8.47
N ASP A 58 -14.60 19.52 -7.62
CA ASP A 58 -14.52 20.93 -8.00
C ASP A 58 -13.07 21.45 -7.99
N ASP A 59 -12.19 20.88 -7.16
CA ASP A 59 -10.77 21.29 -7.07
C ASP A 59 -9.80 20.15 -6.66
N PHE A 60 -9.18 19.52 -7.66
CA PHE A 60 -8.17 18.47 -7.48
C PHE A 60 -6.83 18.94 -6.87
N THR A 61 -6.66 20.25 -6.60
CA THR A 61 -5.48 20.75 -5.90
C THR A 61 -5.53 20.47 -4.41
N PHE A 62 -6.70 20.15 -3.85
CA PHE A 62 -6.80 19.58 -2.52
C PHE A 62 -6.33 18.12 -2.50
N PRO A 63 -5.71 17.65 -1.40
CA PRO A 63 -5.37 16.25 -1.24
C PRO A 63 -6.63 15.38 -1.27
N PRO A 64 -6.54 14.13 -1.75
CA PRO A 64 -7.64 13.19 -1.63
C PRO A 64 -7.86 12.75 -0.19
N ASP A 65 -9.11 12.41 0.13
CA ASP A 65 -9.46 11.64 1.32
C ASP A 65 -9.43 10.14 1.04
N PHE A 66 -9.28 9.34 2.09
CA PHE A 66 -9.18 7.88 2.00
C PHE A 66 -10.17 7.20 2.95
N ASP A 67 -10.85 6.18 2.45
CA ASP A 67 -11.62 5.22 3.25
C ASP A 67 -11.04 3.82 3.01
N PHE A 68 -10.47 3.24 4.07
CA PHE A 68 -9.69 2.01 3.95
C PHE A 68 -10.52 0.72 3.98
N ASN A 69 -11.85 0.80 4.18
CA ASN A 69 -12.75 -0.36 4.35
C ASN A 69 -12.21 -1.45 5.30
N ASP A 70 -11.50 -1.06 6.34
CA ASP A 70 -10.96 -1.92 7.38
C ASP A 70 -11.37 -1.30 8.71
N ASP A 71 -12.25 -1.99 9.45
CA ASP A 71 -12.84 -1.49 10.69
C ASP A 71 -11.79 -1.15 11.76
N CYS A 72 -10.54 -1.59 11.60
CA CYS A 72 -9.44 -1.37 12.54
C CYS A 72 -8.34 -0.43 12.00
N PHE A 73 -8.22 -0.23 10.69
CA PHE A 73 -7.16 0.60 10.11
C PHE A 73 -7.65 2.02 9.85
N LEU A 74 -7.11 2.98 10.63
CA LEU A 74 -7.38 4.42 10.44
C LEU A 74 -8.89 4.76 10.41
N ALA A 75 -9.70 4.09 11.23
CA ALA A 75 -11.14 4.34 11.30
C ALA A 75 -11.50 5.73 11.87
N ASP A 76 -10.62 6.31 12.71
CA ASP A 76 -10.68 7.69 13.20
C ASP A 76 -9.26 8.19 13.54
N PRO A 77 -8.45 8.57 12.53
CA PRO A 77 -7.08 8.97 12.76
C PRO A 77 -7.02 10.37 13.36
N ASP A 78 -6.35 10.51 14.50
CA ASP A 78 -5.93 11.84 14.95
C ASP A 78 -4.96 12.45 13.92
N LEU A 79 -5.00 13.77 13.75
CA LEU A 79 -4.15 14.50 12.79
C LEU A 79 -2.66 14.16 12.94
N GLU A 80 -2.20 13.99 14.18
CA GLU A 80 -0.82 13.63 14.49
C GLU A 80 -0.41 12.26 13.89
N ILE A 81 -1.34 11.30 13.80
CA ILE A 81 -1.09 9.99 13.18
C ILE A 81 -0.87 10.16 11.67
N LEU A 82 -1.69 10.98 11.01
CA LEU A 82 -1.58 11.25 9.58
C LEU A 82 -0.31 12.04 9.25
N GLU A 83 0.02 13.08 10.03
CA GLU A 83 1.26 13.84 9.90
C GLU A 83 2.50 12.95 9.99
N GLN A 84 2.51 11.99 10.93
CA GLN A 84 3.65 11.11 11.15
C GLN A 84 3.77 9.98 10.12
N ASN A 85 2.64 9.48 9.61
CA ASN A 85 2.61 8.24 8.82
C ASN A 85 2.22 8.43 7.35
N ALA A 86 1.64 9.56 6.99
CA ALA A 86 1.31 9.96 5.62
C ALA A 86 1.65 11.45 5.36
N PRO A 87 2.89 11.91 5.64
CA PRO A 87 3.27 13.32 5.51
C PRO A 87 3.16 13.87 4.08
N SER A 88 3.17 13.00 3.06
CA SER A 88 3.00 13.43 1.67
C SER A 88 1.57 13.87 1.37
N LEU A 89 0.60 13.56 2.23
CA LEU A 89 -0.78 14.03 2.10
C LEU A 89 -0.89 15.55 2.29
N GLU A 90 -0.20 16.10 3.29
CA GLU A 90 -0.13 17.55 3.52
C GLU A 90 0.64 18.28 2.42
N ASN A 91 1.61 17.57 1.82
CA ASN A 91 2.44 18.07 0.74
C ASN A 91 1.91 17.65 -0.64
N TRP A 92 0.61 17.36 -0.74
CA TRP A 92 -0.03 16.98 -2.00
C TRP A 92 0.30 17.98 -3.10
N ASN A 93 0.78 17.44 -4.22
CA ASN A 93 1.16 18.22 -5.37
C ASN A 93 0.56 17.59 -6.63
N LEU A 94 -0.54 18.18 -7.09
CA LEU A 94 -1.24 17.74 -8.29
C LEU A 94 -0.32 17.71 -9.52
N ASP A 95 0.75 18.50 -9.57
CA ASP A 95 1.68 18.54 -10.70
C ASP A 95 2.69 17.40 -10.72
N ASN A 96 2.95 16.75 -9.58
CA ASN A 96 3.85 15.61 -9.48
C ASN A 96 3.07 14.28 -9.59
N PRO A 97 3.17 13.54 -10.72
CA PRO A 97 2.39 12.31 -10.94
C PRO A 97 2.68 11.19 -9.94
N LYS A 98 3.81 11.25 -9.22
CA LYS A 98 4.20 10.22 -8.24
C LYS A 98 3.51 10.37 -6.89
N MET A 99 2.87 11.51 -6.62
CA MET A 99 2.34 11.81 -5.29
C MET A 99 1.36 10.77 -4.80
N LEU A 100 0.46 10.30 -5.66
CA LEU A 100 -0.50 9.26 -5.27
C LEU A 100 0.20 7.95 -4.87
N ALA A 101 1.22 7.52 -5.63
CA ALA A 101 1.98 6.31 -5.31
C ALA A 101 2.78 6.46 -4.01
N ILE A 102 3.34 7.64 -3.74
CA ILE A 102 4.07 7.92 -2.50
C ILE A 102 3.11 7.82 -1.29
N ILE A 103 1.97 8.51 -1.34
CA ILE A 103 0.97 8.49 -0.27
C ILE A 103 0.46 7.07 -0.01
N LEU A 104 0.15 6.31 -1.06
CA LEU A 104 -0.28 4.92 -0.91
C LEU A 104 0.79 4.03 -0.26
N ASN A 105 2.07 4.25 -0.56
CA ASN A 105 3.18 3.53 0.08
C ASN A 105 3.34 3.93 1.55
N GLU A 106 3.18 5.21 1.88
CA GLU A 106 3.20 5.70 3.26
C GLU A 106 2.10 5.02 4.11
N PHE A 107 0.86 4.96 3.59
CA PHE A 107 -0.22 4.22 4.24
C PHE A 107 0.06 2.72 4.33
N LEU A 108 0.63 2.10 3.30
CA LEU A 108 0.99 0.68 3.33
C LEU A 108 2.06 0.38 4.37
N GLU A 109 3.06 1.24 4.53
CA GLU A 109 4.08 1.06 5.56
C GLU A 109 3.48 1.22 6.96
N TYR A 110 2.54 2.16 7.13
CA TYR A 110 1.81 2.26 8.39
C TYR A 110 0.95 1.02 8.67
N TYR A 111 0.23 0.54 7.66
CA TYR A 111 -0.55 -0.71 7.74
C TYR A 111 0.35 -1.87 8.16
N LYS A 112 1.52 -2.02 7.53
CA LYS A 112 2.51 -3.03 7.86
C LYS A 112 2.99 -2.94 9.31
N LYS A 113 3.30 -1.74 9.82
CA LYS A 113 3.66 -1.54 11.23
C LYS A 113 2.56 -2.06 12.17
N LEU A 114 1.30 -1.74 11.89
CA LEU A 114 0.18 -2.20 12.70
C LEU A 114 0.00 -3.72 12.65
N GLN A 115 0.21 -4.36 11.49
CA GLN A 115 0.15 -5.81 11.37
C GLN A 115 1.26 -6.50 12.18
N ILE A 116 2.48 -5.95 12.18
CA ILE A 116 3.59 -6.47 12.97
C ILE A 116 3.34 -6.26 14.47
N GLU A 117 2.88 -5.07 14.88
CA GLU A 117 2.54 -4.80 16.29
C GLU A 117 1.39 -5.70 16.77
N LYS A 118 0.43 -6.03 15.90
CA LYS A 118 -0.61 -7.02 16.19
C LYS A 118 -0.02 -8.40 16.49
N LEU A 119 0.93 -8.87 15.69
CA LEU A 119 1.63 -10.14 15.95
C LEU A 119 2.36 -10.14 17.30
N LYS A 120 2.98 -9.01 17.65
CA LYS A 120 3.79 -8.82 18.85
C LYS A 120 2.97 -8.73 20.14
N ILE A 121 1.86 -7.99 20.11
CA ILE A 121 1.05 -7.70 21.30
C ILE A 121 0.05 -8.82 21.57
N GLU A 122 -0.57 -9.40 20.54
CA GLU A 122 -1.56 -10.45 20.73
C GLU A 122 -0.88 -11.79 21.00
N ASN A 123 -1.05 -12.32 22.22
CA ASN A 123 -0.37 -13.54 22.67
C ASN A 123 -0.63 -14.77 21.78
N ILE A 124 -1.78 -14.82 21.09
CA ILE A 124 -2.12 -15.90 20.15
C ILE A 124 -1.17 -15.97 18.94
N TYR A 125 -0.43 -14.89 18.67
CA TYR A 125 0.49 -14.77 17.54
C TYR A 125 1.97 -14.70 17.94
N SER A 126 2.28 -14.77 19.24
CA SER A 126 3.65 -14.66 19.78
C SER A 126 4.69 -15.49 19.02
N ARG A 127 4.39 -16.77 18.73
CA ARG A 127 5.28 -17.64 17.95
C ARG A 127 5.58 -17.10 16.54
N TYR A 128 4.59 -16.52 15.85
CA TYR A 128 4.78 -15.99 14.51
C TYR A 128 5.53 -14.65 14.52
N TYR A 129 5.41 -13.89 15.61
CA TYR A 129 6.26 -12.73 15.84
C TYR A 129 7.73 -13.14 16.05
N GLU A 130 7.99 -14.21 16.82
CA GLU A 130 9.34 -14.78 16.95
C GLU A 130 9.88 -15.24 15.59
N GLU A 131 9.08 -15.96 14.79
CA GLU A 131 9.46 -16.37 13.43
C GLU A 131 9.74 -15.17 12.50
N TYR A 132 9.00 -14.07 12.64
CA TYR A 132 9.27 -12.81 11.93
C TYR A 132 10.61 -12.19 12.35
N GLU A 133 10.87 -12.07 13.65
CA GLU A 133 12.11 -11.50 14.18
C GLU A 133 13.32 -12.34 13.74
N ASP A 134 13.22 -13.67 13.81
CA ASP A 134 14.26 -14.59 13.32
C ASP A 134 14.52 -14.40 11.83
N LEU A 135 13.47 -14.20 11.02
CA LEU A 135 13.57 -13.98 9.58
C LEU A 135 14.34 -12.69 9.25
N ILE A 136 14.01 -11.59 9.91
CA ILE A 136 14.63 -10.27 9.64
C ILE A 136 15.97 -10.06 10.34
N SER A 137 16.31 -10.93 11.30
CA SER A 137 17.61 -10.91 11.98
C SER A 137 18.74 -11.53 11.14
N GLY A 138 18.40 -12.21 10.04
CA GLY A 138 19.36 -12.78 9.11
C GLY A 138 20.04 -11.73 8.20
N ASP A 139 21.11 -12.12 7.52
CA ASP A 139 21.91 -11.20 6.69
C ASP A 139 21.28 -10.85 5.33
N HIS A 140 20.30 -11.62 4.87
CA HIS A 140 19.82 -11.57 3.47
C HIS A 140 18.42 -10.97 3.30
N ILE A 141 17.59 -11.01 4.35
CA ILE A 141 16.20 -10.55 4.29
C ILE A 141 16.08 -9.39 5.27
N LYS A 142 15.70 -8.23 4.75
CA LYS A 142 15.49 -7.04 5.55
C LYS A 142 14.00 -6.87 5.87
N PRO A 143 13.64 -6.06 6.88
CA PRO A 143 12.24 -5.73 7.14
C PRO A 143 11.50 -5.19 5.92
N GLU A 144 12.15 -4.39 5.07
CA GLU A 144 11.58 -3.84 3.83
C GLU A 144 11.17 -4.92 2.82
N ASP A 145 11.84 -6.08 2.85
CA ASP A 145 11.63 -7.21 1.93
C ASP A 145 10.47 -8.13 2.37
N VAL A 146 9.82 -7.82 3.49
CA VAL A 146 8.76 -8.65 4.09
C VAL A 146 7.48 -7.84 4.22
N GLN A 147 6.35 -8.44 3.84
CA GLN A 147 5.01 -7.96 4.16
C GLN A 147 4.29 -9.00 5.01
N VAL A 148 3.56 -8.51 6.01
CA VAL A 148 2.85 -9.35 6.99
C VAL A 148 1.41 -8.91 7.07
N SER A 149 0.47 -9.85 7.01
CA SER A 149 -0.96 -9.60 7.20
C SER A 149 -1.58 -10.66 8.10
N VAL A 150 -2.38 -10.21 9.07
CA VAL A 150 -3.25 -11.01 9.92
C VAL A 150 -4.69 -10.65 9.59
N ASP A 151 -5.45 -11.58 9.02
CA ASP A 151 -6.86 -11.30 8.71
C ASP A 151 -7.82 -11.59 9.87
N SER A 152 -9.10 -11.28 9.64
CA SER A 152 -10.20 -11.50 10.57
C SER A 152 -10.48 -12.97 10.88
N SER A 153 -9.94 -13.90 10.09
CA SER A 153 -10.00 -15.34 10.35
C SER A 153 -8.80 -15.87 11.14
N ASN A 154 -7.94 -14.96 11.64
CA ASN A 154 -6.68 -15.26 12.32
C ASN A 154 -5.67 -16.00 11.42
N MET A 155 -5.82 -15.90 10.09
CA MET A 155 -4.82 -16.41 9.16
C MET A 155 -3.73 -15.36 8.97
N ILE A 156 -2.48 -15.82 9.14
CA ILE A 156 -1.28 -15.00 8.99
C ILE A 156 -0.64 -15.31 7.64
N ILE A 157 -0.29 -14.25 6.90
CA ILE A 157 0.39 -14.37 5.62
C ILE A 157 1.68 -13.56 5.66
N PHE A 158 2.77 -14.22 5.31
CA PHE A 158 4.06 -13.62 5.02
C PHE A 158 4.29 -13.62 3.52
N LEU A 159 4.57 -12.45 2.95
CA LEU A 159 5.10 -12.32 1.60
C LEU A 159 6.54 -11.81 1.72
N ILE A 160 7.47 -12.52 1.10
CA ILE A 160 8.90 -12.25 1.20
C ILE A 160 9.45 -12.07 -0.20
N GLU A 161 10.08 -10.93 -0.46
CA GLU A 161 10.86 -10.69 -1.66
C GLU A 161 12.26 -11.29 -1.48
N ILE A 162 12.63 -12.20 -2.38
CA ILE A 162 13.97 -12.80 -2.38
C ILE A 162 14.80 -12.12 -3.45
N LYS A 163 15.84 -11.41 -3.02
CA LYS A 163 16.82 -10.76 -3.89
C LYS A 163 17.76 -11.81 -4.49
N LEU A 164 17.38 -12.31 -5.66
CA LEU A 164 18.19 -13.22 -6.47
C LEU A 164 18.80 -12.46 -7.65
N ASP A 165 20.05 -12.77 -7.97
CA ASP A 165 20.64 -12.34 -9.24
C ASP A 165 20.06 -13.20 -10.37
N LEU A 166 19.12 -12.62 -11.12
CA LEU A 166 18.47 -13.24 -12.25
C LEU A 166 19.07 -12.80 -13.60
N THR A 167 20.21 -12.09 -13.61
CA THR A 167 20.83 -11.57 -14.85
C THR A 167 21.28 -12.68 -15.80
N ALA A 168 21.51 -13.89 -15.28
CA ALA A 168 21.84 -15.07 -16.08
C ALA A 168 20.62 -15.71 -16.78
N LEU A 169 19.39 -15.27 -16.47
CA LEU A 169 18.20 -15.77 -17.16
C LEU A 169 18.14 -15.18 -18.58
N ILE A 170 17.90 -16.07 -19.56
CA ILE A 170 17.79 -15.68 -20.97
C ILE A 170 16.40 -15.11 -21.22
N GLU A 171 16.30 -14.02 -21.98
CA GLU A 171 15.02 -13.48 -22.43
C GLU A 171 14.29 -14.51 -23.31
N TYR A 172 13.04 -14.80 -22.95
CA TYR A 172 12.18 -15.65 -23.76
C TYR A 172 11.35 -14.79 -24.72
N CYS A 173 11.80 -14.67 -25.97
CA CYS A 173 11.00 -14.05 -27.03
C CYS A 173 9.92 -15.05 -27.51
N LYS A 174 8.64 -14.68 -27.33
CA LYS A 174 7.50 -15.37 -27.96
C LYS A 174 7.17 -14.78 -29.32
#